data_AF-A0A3M7D1S7-F1
#
_entry.id   AF-A0A3M7D1S7-F1
#
_cell.length_a   1.000
_cell.length_b   1.000
_cell.length_c   1.000
_cell.angle_alpha   90.00
_cell.angle_beta   90.00
_cell.angle_gamma   90.00
#
_symmetry.space_group_name_H-M   'P 1'
#
loop_
_entity.id
_entity.type
_entity.pdbx_description
1 polymer ?
#
loop_
_entity_poly.entity_id
_entity_poly.type
_entity_poly.pdbx_seq_one_letter_code
_entity_poly.pdbx_strand_id
1 'polypeptide(L)'
;MPWTHHSHSGQFCGHAASKLEDIVLTAIEKRMSVLCLTEHMTRHRQDFYPEEEETHDEASLAKLYDDFYVEARRLQRSYAGQIAIFVGFEGEWIRPESLALINNLLNKHPIDVWLGSVHHVHTYPIDYDQQVGLNYAKTLTCVKKAGITQLVRLTVADGSEKDGDQTPVVGVPHMRWTSVAVEDLRRHEFWQATA
;
A
#
# COMPACT_ATOMS: atom_id res chain seq x y z
N MET A 1 -13.07 8.61 -20.19
CA MET A 1 -11.74 9.21 -19.98
C MET A 1 -11.04 8.43 -18.87
N PRO A 2 -9.71 8.29 -18.86
CA PRO A 2 -8.98 7.55 -17.82
C PRO A 2 -9.04 8.26 -16.46
N TRP A 3 -8.83 7.52 -15.38
CA TRP A 3 -8.80 8.03 -14.00
C TRP A 3 -7.78 7.26 -13.17
N THR A 4 -7.33 7.87 -12.07
CA THR A 4 -6.61 7.17 -11.00
C THR A 4 -7.20 7.56 -9.65
N HIS A 5 -7.31 6.58 -8.75
CA HIS A 5 -7.85 6.77 -7.40
C HIS A 5 -6.77 6.71 -6.31
N HIS A 6 -5.50 6.64 -6.69
CA HIS A 6 -4.40 6.53 -5.75
C HIS A 6 -3.14 7.13 -6.38
N SER A 7 -2.48 8.03 -5.65
CA SER A 7 -1.21 8.64 -6.06
C SER A 7 -0.45 9.24 -4.87
N HIS A 8 0.88 9.24 -5.00
CA HIS A 8 1.85 9.79 -4.06
C HIS A 8 2.82 10.73 -4.77
N SER A 9 3.42 11.65 -4.01
CA SER A 9 4.36 12.65 -4.48
C SER A 9 5.65 12.62 -3.66
N GLY A 10 6.79 12.83 -4.33
CA GLY A 10 8.09 12.93 -3.63
C GLY A 10 8.19 14.15 -2.72
N GLN A 11 7.25 15.09 -2.84
CA GLN A 11 7.17 16.26 -1.97
C GLN A 11 6.65 15.91 -0.56
N PHE A 12 5.83 14.86 -0.43
CA PHE A 12 5.17 14.49 0.83
C PHE A 12 5.28 12.99 1.17
N CYS A 13 6.01 12.22 0.38
CA CYS A 13 6.34 10.82 0.59
C CYS A 13 7.83 10.57 0.29
N GLY A 14 8.55 9.92 1.22
CA GLY A 14 10.01 9.72 1.17
C GLY A 14 10.51 8.81 0.04
N HIS A 15 9.61 8.02 -0.55
CA HIS A 15 9.92 7.04 -1.58
C HIS A 15 9.20 7.32 -2.91
N ALA A 16 8.69 8.54 -3.10
CA ALA A 16 8.21 9.06 -4.38
C ALA A 16 9.18 10.15 -4.92
N ALA A 17 9.00 10.58 -6.18
CA ALA A 17 9.98 11.46 -6.83
C ALA A 17 9.46 12.85 -7.23
N SER A 18 8.22 12.96 -7.71
CA SER A 18 7.70 14.18 -8.33
C SER A 18 7.03 15.14 -7.34
N LYS A 19 7.00 16.44 -7.65
CA LYS A 19 6.17 17.38 -6.88
C LYS A 19 4.70 17.06 -7.06
N LEU A 20 3.86 17.44 -6.09
CA LEU A 20 2.44 17.17 -6.15
C LEU A 20 1.77 17.85 -7.37
N GLU A 21 2.18 19.07 -7.70
CA GLU A 21 1.67 19.79 -8.87
C GLU A 21 2.09 19.15 -10.21
N ASP A 22 3.30 18.58 -10.29
CA ASP A 22 3.76 17.89 -11.49
C ASP A 22 2.88 16.66 -11.81
N ILE A 23 2.40 15.96 -10.77
CA ILE A 23 1.47 14.84 -10.91
C ILE A 23 0.13 15.32 -11.48
N VAL A 24 -0.40 16.45 -10.98
CA VAL A 24 -1.65 17.03 -11.46
C VAL A 24 -1.53 17.46 -12.93
N LEU A 25 -0.46 18.18 -13.28
CA LEU A 25 -0.21 18.62 -14.66
C LEU A 25 -0.06 17.43 -15.61
N THR A 26 0.64 16.38 -15.18
CA THR A 26 0.79 15.15 -15.95
C THR A 26 -0.57 14.48 -16.19
N ALA A 27 -1.43 14.39 -15.16
CA ALA A 27 -2.77 13.82 -15.31
C ALA A 27 -3.63 14.61 -16.31
N ILE A 28 -3.56 15.95 -16.28
CA ILE A 28 -4.22 16.83 -17.25
C ILE A 28 -3.68 16.59 -18.66
N GLU A 29 -2.36 16.52 -18.84
CA GLU A 29 -1.72 16.24 -20.14
C GLU A 29 -2.19 14.89 -20.73
N LYS A 30 -2.32 13.87 -19.87
CA LYS A 30 -2.85 12.55 -20.24
C LYS A 30 -4.38 12.51 -20.36
N ARG A 31 -5.05 13.66 -20.23
CA ARG A 31 -6.50 13.82 -20.35
C ARG A 31 -7.28 12.94 -19.37
N MET A 32 -6.75 12.74 -18.17
CA MET A 32 -7.50 12.07 -17.10
C MET A 32 -8.67 12.96 -16.64
N SER A 33 -9.81 12.34 -16.35
CA SER A 33 -10.97 13.06 -15.81
C SER A 33 -10.97 13.15 -14.29
N VAL A 34 -10.36 12.19 -13.61
CA VAL A 34 -10.33 12.09 -12.14
C VAL A 34 -8.92 11.71 -11.67
N LEU A 35 -8.46 12.39 -10.62
CA LEU A 35 -7.21 12.13 -9.91
C LEU A 35 -7.46 12.19 -8.40
N CYS A 36 -7.20 11.12 -7.66
CA CYS A 36 -7.16 11.16 -6.21
C CYS A 36 -5.72 11.33 -5.72
N LEU A 37 -5.51 12.33 -4.86
CA LEU A 37 -4.25 12.57 -4.15
C LEU A 37 -4.38 11.94 -2.76
N THR A 38 -3.60 10.90 -2.48
CA THR A 38 -3.80 10.02 -1.32
C THR A 38 -2.48 9.73 -0.63
N GLU A 39 -1.80 10.76 -0.12
CA GLU A 39 -0.53 10.56 0.59
C GLU A 39 -0.67 9.67 1.81
N HIS A 40 0.44 9.08 2.23
CA HIS A 40 0.47 8.25 3.45
C HIS A 40 0.06 9.07 4.68
N MET A 41 -0.75 8.47 5.54
CA MET A 41 -1.05 9.03 6.85
C MET A 41 0.16 8.98 7.80
N THR A 42 0.14 9.85 8.81
CA THR A 42 1.07 9.77 9.94
C THR A 42 0.91 8.46 10.72
N ARG A 43 1.95 8.04 11.44
CA ARG A 43 2.02 6.79 12.22
C ARG A 43 2.76 6.99 13.53
N HIS A 44 2.74 5.97 14.38
CA HIS A 44 3.50 5.98 15.62
C HIS A 44 4.98 5.74 15.35
N ARG A 45 5.86 6.31 16.19
CA ARG A 45 7.34 6.21 15.99
C ARG A 45 7.83 4.77 15.81
N GLN A 46 7.30 3.82 16.57
CA GLN A 46 7.70 2.41 16.50
C GLN A 46 7.38 1.74 15.15
N ASP A 47 6.50 2.36 14.35
CA ASP A 47 6.02 1.85 13.07
C ASP A 47 6.51 2.75 11.91
N PHE A 48 7.53 3.60 12.15
CA PHE A 48 8.18 4.40 11.11
C PHE A 48 8.91 3.50 10.12
N TYR A 49 8.86 3.88 8.85
CA TYR A 49 9.80 3.36 7.87
C TYR A 49 11.21 3.92 8.13
N PRO A 50 12.28 3.17 7.78
CA PRO A 50 13.66 3.62 7.90
C PRO A 50 13.93 5.06 7.42
N GLU A 51 13.44 5.46 6.24
CA GLU A 51 13.62 6.84 5.73
C GLU A 51 12.90 7.91 6.56
N GLU A 52 11.77 7.56 7.19
CA GLU A 52 11.03 8.45 8.06
C GLU A 52 11.79 8.65 9.37
N GLU A 53 12.39 7.60 9.92
CA GLU A 53 13.20 7.69 11.15
C GLU A 53 14.47 8.55 10.95
N GLU A 54 14.99 8.63 9.72
CA GLU A 54 16.14 9.48 9.40
C GLU A 54 15.82 10.98 9.39
N THR A 55 14.57 11.37 9.10
CA THR A 55 14.20 12.75 8.76
C THR A 55 13.03 13.32 9.56
N HIS A 56 12.28 12.47 10.26
CA HIS A 56 11.04 12.82 10.92
C HIS A 56 10.97 12.28 12.36
N ASP A 57 10.06 12.90 13.10
CA ASP A 57 9.45 12.43 14.33
C ASP A 57 7.92 12.46 14.15
N GLU A 58 7.16 11.99 15.14
CA GLU A 58 5.69 11.92 15.03
C GLU A 58 5.04 13.28 14.73
N ALA A 59 5.59 14.35 15.31
CA ALA A 59 5.07 15.70 15.13
C ALA A 59 5.34 16.24 13.71
N SER A 60 6.56 16.07 13.20
CA SER A 60 6.94 16.50 11.86
C SER A 60 6.31 15.64 10.77
N LEU A 61 6.11 14.33 10.98
CA LEU A 61 5.36 13.47 10.05
C LEU A 61 3.88 13.85 10.00
N ALA A 62 3.26 14.16 11.15
CA ALA A 62 1.90 14.70 11.18
C ALA A 62 1.80 16.06 10.48
N LYS A 63 2.81 16.92 10.66
CA LYS A 63 2.89 18.21 9.96
C LYS A 63 3.06 18.02 8.44
N LEU A 64 3.84 17.03 8.01
CA LEU A 64 4.02 16.73 6.58
C LEU A 64 2.69 16.44 5.89
N TYR A 65 1.81 15.67 6.55
CA TYR A 65 0.46 15.43 6.05
C TYR A 65 -0.40 16.71 6.02
N ASP A 66 -0.30 17.57 7.04
CA ASP A 66 -1.02 18.86 7.04
C ASP A 66 -0.57 19.76 5.88
N ASP A 67 0.74 19.82 5.62
CA ASP A 67 1.31 20.60 4.53
C ASP A 67 0.85 20.04 3.17
N PHE A 68 0.82 18.71 3.02
CA PHE A 68 0.23 18.02 1.87
C PHE A 68 -1.22 18.45 1.66
N TYR A 69 -2.04 18.37 2.72
CA TYR A 69 -3.47 18.63 2.62
C TYR A 69 -3.76 20.07 2.16
N VAL A 70 -3.02 21.05 2.69
CA VAL A 70 -3.12 22.45 2.27
C VAL A 70 -2.79 22.60 0.79
N GLU A 71 -1.70 21.99 0.33
CA GLU A 71 -1.26 22.08 -1.07
C GLU A 71 -2.22 21.34 -2.02
N ALA A 72 -2.66 20.14 -1.67
CA ALA A 72 -3.63 19.37 -2.44
C ALA A 72 -4.95 20.15 -2.63
N ARG A 73 -5.43 20.83 -1.58
CA ARG A 73 -6.63 21.68 -1.66
C ARG A 73 -6.40 22.95 -2.47
N ARG A 74 -5.19 23.53 -2.46
CA ARG A 74 -4.82 24.63 -3.37
C ARG A 74 -4.92 24.15 -4.82
N LEU A 75 -4.28 23.03 -5.15
CA LEU A 75 -4.28 22.44 -6.50
C LEU A 75 -5.70 22.08 -6.97
N GLN A 76 -6.51 21.45 -6.11
CA GLN A 76 -7.90 21.14 -6.40
C GLN A 76 -8.68 22.39 -6.87
N ARG A 77 -8.50 23.54 -6.20
CA ARG A 77 -9.12 24.81 -6.60
C ARG A 77 -8.52 25.37 -7.89
N SER A 78 -7.19 25.35 -8.01
CA SER A 78 -6.47 25.89 -9.18
C SER A 78 -6.84 25.18 -10.49
N TYR A 79 -7.19 23.89 -10.42
CA TYR A 79 -7.43 23.04 -11.59
C TYR A 79 -8.89 22.54 -11.73
N ALA A 80 -9.84 23.10 -10.97
CA ALA A 80 -11.25 22.65 -10.89
C ALA A 80 -12.03 22.64 -12.23
N GLY A 81 -11.54 23.32 -13.27
CA GLY A 81 -12.11 23.29 -14.63
C GLY A 81 -11.41 22.35 -15.62
N GLN A 82 -10.32 21.70 -15.21
CA GLN A 82 -9.47 20.88 -16.09
C GLN A 82 -9.52 19.40 -15.71
N ILE A 83 -9.56 19.10 -14.41
CA ILE A 83 -9.59 17.74 -13.87
C ILE A 83 -10.32 17.73 -12.53
N ALA A 84 -11.10 16.68 -12.25
CA ALA A 84 -11.68 16.49 -10.93
C ALA A 84 -10.62 15.89 -9.98
N ILE A 85 -10.26 16.63 -8.94
CA ILE A 85 -9.30 16.19 -7.94
C ILE A 85 -10.05 15.83 -6.66
N PHE A 86 -9.77 14.68 -6.07
CA PHE A 86 -10.23 14.31 -4.73
C PHE A 86 -9.02 14.23 -3.79
N VAL A 87 -9.17 14.79 -2.59
CA VAL A 87 -8.06 14.88 -1.61
C VAL A 87 -8.34 13.92 -0.45
N GLY A 88 -7.35 13.09 -0.16
CA GLY A 88 -7.48 11.98 0.77
C GLY A 88 -6.20 11.58 1.47
N PHE A 89 -6.20 10.37 2.01
CA PHE A 89 -4.98 9.70 2.48
C PHE A 89 -5.05 8.21 2.21
N GLU A 90 -3.88 7.61 2.11
CA GLU A 90 -3.73 6.18 2.29
C GLU A 90 -3.55 5.88 3.78
N GLY A 91 -4.51 5.13 4.32
CA GLY A 91 -4.60 4.75 5.70
C GLY A 91 -3.84 3.45 5.98
N GLU A 92 -3.20 3.40 7.14
CA GLU A 92 -2.42 2.26 7.61
C GLU A 92 -3.12 1.64 8.81
N TRP A 93 -3.42 0.34 8.76
CA TRP A 93 -3.87 -0.42 9.92
C TRP A 93 -2.76 -1.34 10.44
N ILE A 94 -1.90 -0.80 11.29
CA ILE A 94 -0.74 -1.52 11.83
C ILE A 94 -1.10 -2.16 13.19
N ARG A 95 -1.81 -1.40 14.04
CA ARG A 95 -2.21 -1.79 15.39
C ARG A 95 -3.57 -1.18 15.75
N PRO A 96 -4.26 -1.64 16.82
CA PRO A 96 -5.51 -1.00 17.26
C PRO A 96 -5.39 0.51 17.49
N GLU A 97 -4.23 1.01 17.91
CA GLU A 97 -3.94 2.42 18.13
C GLU A 97 -3.95 3.24 16.83
N SER A 98 -3.71 2.63 15.66
CA SER A 98 -3.81 3.29 14.35
C SER A 98 -5.19 3.91 14.11
N LEU A 99 -6.25 3.35 14.69
CA LEU A 99 -7.62 3.89 14.61
C LEU A 99 -7.70 5.33 15.12
N ALA A 100 -6.97 5.66 16.18
CA ALA A 100 -6.96 7.02 16.73
C ALA A 100 -6.34 8.01 15.73
N LEU A 101 -5.27 7.62 15.05
CA LEU A 101 -4.61 8.45 14.02
C LEU A 101 -5.53 8.69 12.82
N ILE A 102 -6.23 7.64 12.35
CA ILE A 102 -7.22 7.73 11.26
C ILE A 102 -8.35 8.67 11.65
N ASN A 103 -8.95 8.49 12.82
CA ASN A 103 -10.03 9.33 13.31
C ASN A 103 -9.59 10.78 13.50
N ASN A 104 -8.36 11.01 13.97
CA ASN A 104 -7.82 12.36 14.10
C ASN A 104 -7.72 13.07 12.75
N LEU A 105 -7.24 12.39 11.69
CA LEU A 105 -7.20 12.96 10.35
C LEU A 105 -8.61 13.26 9.80
N LEU A 106 -9.53 12.31 9.93
CA LEU A 106 -10.92 12.46 9.47
C LEU A 106 -11.66 13.60 10.20
N ASN A 107 -11.35 13.84 11.47
CA ASN A 107 -11.94 14.93 12.24
C ASN A 107 -11.29 16.29 11.97
N LYS A 108 -9.98 16.29 11.65
CA LYS A 108 -9.19 17.51 11.44
C LYS A 108 -9.42 18.12 10.06
N HIS A 109 -9.56 17.27 9.05
CA HIS A 109 -9.64 17.68 7.65
C HIS A 109 -10.93 17.14 7.01
N PRO A 110 -11.66 17.93 6.21
CA PRO A 110 -12.73 17.37 5.41
C PRO A 110 -12.10 16.49 4.31
N ILE A 111 -12.09 15.18 4.49
CA ILE A 111 -11.48 14.22 3.55
C ILE A 111 -12.52 13.77 2.51
N ASP A 112 -12.14 13.74 1.23
CA ASP A 112 -13.03 13.30 0.14
C ASP A 112 -13.02 11.78 -0.04
N VAL A 113 -11.85 11.16 0.15
CA VAL A 113 -11.59 9.73 -0.05
C VAL A 113 -10.49 9.28 0.91
N TRP A 114 -10.54 8.06 1.41
CA TRP A 114 -9.39 7.43 2.04
C TRP A 114 -9.33 5.96 1.64
N LEU A 115 -8.12 5.41 1.59
CA LEU A 115 -7.86 4.02 1.21
C LEU A 115 -7.38 3.27 2.44
N GLY A 116 -7.89 2.07 2.67
CA GLY A 116 -7.36 1.20 3.73
C GLY A 116 -6.29 0.28 3.15
N SER A 117 -5.06 0.42 3.62
CA SER A 117 -3.93 -0.39 3.18
C SER A 117 -3.31 -1.16 4.34
N VAL A 118 -2.70 -2.30 4.01
CA VAL A 118 -2.00 -3.17 4.96
C VAL A 118 -0.58 -3.38 4.44
N HIS A 119 0.33 -2.54 4.91
CA HIS A 119 1.76 -2.60 4.58
C HIS A 119 2.57 -3.29 5.69
N HIS A 120 1.90 -3.71 6.76
CA HIS A 120 2.50 -4.35 7.92
C HIS A 120 1.82 -5.67 8.27
N VAL A 121 2.63 -6.69 8.55
CA VAL A 121 2.16 -7.99 9.07
C VAL A 121 2.96 -8.28 10.34
N HIS A 122 2.26 -8.49 11.46
CA HIS A 122 2.89 -8.54 12.79
C HIS A 122 3.84 -7.35 13.04
N THR A 123 3.42 -6.17 12.58
CA THR A 123 4.16 -4.90 12.73
C THR A 123 5.53 -4.89 12.03
N TYR A 124 5.76 -5.83 11.11
CA TYR A 124 6.89 -5.79 10.20
C TYR A 124 6.45 -5.20 8.87
N PRO A 125 7.14 -4.18 8.33
CA PRO A 125 6.84 -3.64 7.01
C PRO A 125 7.13 -4.71 5.96
N ILE A 126 6.12 -5.07 5.16
CA ILE A 126 6.25 -6.14 4.16
C ILE A 126 6.52 -5.63 2.75
N ASP A 127 6.38 -4.33 2.52
CA ASP A 127 6.48 -3.71 1.20
C ASP A 127 7.19 -2.37 1.10
N TYR A 128 7.96 -2.05 2.13
CA TYR A 128 8.81 -0.86 2.17
C TYR A 128 10.13 -0.98 1.38
N ASP A 129 10.75 -2.15 1.31
CA ASP A 129 12.07 -2.29 0.67
C ASP A 129 11.97 -2.48 -0.86
N GLN A 130 13.08 -2.28 -1.58
CA GLN A 130 13.20 -2.48 -3.04
C GLN A 130 12.85 -3.90 -3.53
N GLN A 131 12.30 -4.76 -2.69
CA GLN A 131 12.53 -6.19 -2.73
C GLN A 131 11.28 -7.05 -2.47
N VAL A 132 10.06 -6.52 -2.60
CA VAL A 132 8.86 -7.38 -2.62
C VAL A 132 8.73 -8.14 -3.93
N GLY A 133 9.07 -7.52 -5.05
CA GLY A 133 8.88 -8.15 -6.36
C GLY A 133 9.86 -9.29 -6.67
N LEU A 134 11.03 -9.32 -6.02
CA LEU A 134 12.14 -10.18 -6.42
C LEU A 134 12.93 -10.83 -5.29
N ASN A 135 12.67 -10.52 -4.01
CA ASN A 135 13.50 -11.02 -2.90
C ASN A 135 12.79 -12.02 -2.01
N TYR A 136 12.29 -13.05 -2.66
CA TYR A 136 11.58 -14.17 -2.10
C TYR A 136 12.21 -14.66 -0.77
N ALA A 137 13.53 -14.84 -0.68
CA ALA A 137 14.23 -15.28 0.55
C ALA A 137 13.85 -14.47 1.82
N LYS A 138 13.68 -13.15 1.69
CA LYS A 138 13.21 -12.29 2.77
C LYS A 138 11.73 -12.50 3.07
N THR A 139 10.88 -12.62 2.04
CA THR A 139 9.46 -12.96 2.20
C THR A 139 9.28 -14.21 3.05
N LEU A 140 10.05 -15.28 2.78
CA LEU A 140 9.98 -16.51 3.57
C LEU A 140 10.45 -16.34 5.02
N THR A 141 11.41 -15.45 5.25
CA THR A 141 11.86 -15.07 6.60
C THR A 141 10.77 -14.30 7.35
N CYS A 142 10.10 -13.35 6.69
CA CYS A 142 8.97 -12.60 7.27
C CYS A 142 7.80 -13.53 7.61
N VAL A 143 7.41 -14.42 6.68
CA VAL A 143 6.38 -15.45 6.89
C VAL A 143 6.72 -16.32 8.12
N LYS A 144 7.99 -16.72 8.28
CA LYS A 144 8.44 -17.46 9.46
C LYS A 144 8.35 -16.65 10.75
N LYS A 145 8.84 -15.41 10.75
CA LYS A 145 8.80 -14.52 11.94
C LYS A 145 7.38 -14.22 12.38
N ALA A 146 6.46 -14.09 11.43
CA ALA A 146 5.03 -13.94 11.64
C ALA A 146 4.33 -15.20 12.19
N GLY A 147 5.02 -16.34 12.24
CA GLY A 147 4.40 -17.61 12.67
C GLY A 147 3.40 -18.18 11.66
N ILE A 148 3.43 -17.72 10.41
CA ILE A 148 2.57 -18.22 9.34
C ILE A 148 3.07 -19.61 8.92
N THR A 149 2.18 -20.60 8.96
CA THR A 149 2.49 -22.00 8.66
C THR A 149 2.00 -22.44 7.28
N GLN A 150 1.05 -21.70 6.69
CA GLN A 150 0.47 -21.96 5.38
C GLN A 150 0.33 -20.67 4.59
N LEU A 151 0.58 -20.75 3.29
CA LEU A 151 0.31 -19.68 2.32
C LEU A 151 -0.71 -20.18 1.31
N VAL A 152 -1.56 -19.29 0.82
CA VAL A 152 -2.57 -19.61 -0.19
C VAL A 152 -2.12 -19.02 -1.52
N ARG A 153 -2.07 -19.85 -2.57
CA ARG A 153 -1.71 -19.42 -3.93
C ARG A 153 -2.87 -19.66 -4.90
N LEU A 154 -2.82 -18.97 -6.03
CA LEU A 154 -3.70 -19.26 -7.16
C LEU A 154 -3.11 -20.40 -7.99
N THR A 155 -3.93 -21.42 -8.27
CA THR A 155 -3.64 -22.49 -9.23
C THR A 155 -4.73 -22.55 -10.30
N VAL A 156 -4.41 -23.16 -11.43
CA VAL A 156 -5.41 -23.50 -12.43
C VAL A 156 -6.17 -24.74 -11.94
N ALA A 157 -7.45 -24.84 -12.28
CA ALA A 157 -8.21 -26.07 -12.07
C ALA A 157 -7.77 -27.13 -13.09
N ASP A 158 -6.67 -27.83 -12.82
CA ASP A 158 -6.26 -29.03 -13.52
C ASP A 158 -6.86 -30.26 -12.81
N GLY A 159 -7.61 -31.09 -13.54
CA GLY A 159 -8.34 -32.25 -13.01
C GLY A 159 -7.48 -33.38 -12.43
N SER A 160 -6.23 -33.11 -12.05
CA SER A 160 -5.22 -34.06 -11.59
C SER A 160 -4.78 -33.89 -10.13
N GLU A 161 -5.15 -32.81 -9.44
CA GLU A 161 -4.80 -32.63 -8.01
C GLU A 161 -5.98 -32.94 -7.08
N LYS A 162 -5.68 -33.52 -5.90
CA LYS A 162 -6.68 -34.03 -4.96
C LYS A 162 -7.49 -32.87 -4.35
N ASP A 163 -8.81 -32.96 -4.50
CA ASP A 163 -9.90 -32.04 -4.14
C ASP A 163 -9.93 -31.49 -2.69
N GLY A 164 -8.98 -31.85 -1.83
CA GLY A 164 -9.06 -31.59 -0.38
C GLY A 164 -8.60 -30.20 0.07
N ASP A 165 -7.80 -29.50 -0.72
CA ASP A 165 -7.11 -28.26 -0.29
C ASP A 165 -7.27 -27.09 -1.28
N GLN A 166 -8.26 -27.20 -2.18
CA GLN A 166 -8.53 -26.24 -3.25
C GLN A 166 -9.90 -25.60 -3.10
N THR A 167 -9.98 -24.26 -3.10
CA THR A 167 -11.24 -23.51 -3.03
C THR A 167 -11.47 -22.72 -4.33
N PRO A 168 -12.67 -22.74 -4.95
CA PRO A 168 -12.96 -21.95 -6.13
C PRO A 168 -12.78 -20.44 -5.93
N VAL A 169 -12.20 -19.77 -6.93
CA VAL A 169 -12.16 -18.30 -6.96
C VAL A 169 -13.51 -17.78 -7.44
N VAL A 170 -14.17 -16.93 -6.64
CA VAL A 170 -15.47 -16.35 -6.99
C VAL A 170 -15.35 -15.54 -8.27
N GLY A 171 -16.20 -15.86 -9.26
CA GLY A 171 -16.23 -15.17 -10.55
C GLY A 171 -15.15 -15.61 -11.55
N VAL A 172 -14.25 -16.54 -11.20
CA VAL A 172 -13.17 -17.00 -12.08
C VAL A 172 -13.10 -18.54 -12.10
N PRO A 173 -13.93 -19.21 -12.93
CA PRO A 173 -14.25 -20.64 -12.79
C PRO A 173 -13.06 -21.59 -13.04
N HIS A 174 -12.00 -21.13 -13.70
CA HIS A 174 -10.80 -21.91 -14.01
C HIS A 174 -9.69 -21.76 -12.96
N MET A 175 -9.88 -20.94 -11.93
CA MET A 175 -8.88 -20.71 -10.88
C MET A 175 -9.31 -21.31 -9.55
N ARG A 176 -8.32 -21.71 -8.77
CA ARG A 176 -8.47 -22.26 -7.43
C ARG A 176 -7.49 -21.57 -6.48
N TRP A 177 -7.92 -21.36 -5.24
CA TRP A 177 -7.06 -21.07 -4.10
C TRP A 177 -6.56 -22.39 -3.54
N THR A 178 -5.24 -22.59 -3.51
CA THR A 178 -4.62 -23.81 -3.03
C THR A 178 -3.71 -23.48 -1.86
N SER A 179 -3.91 -24.15 -0.73
CA SER A 179 -3.01 -24.01 0.42
C SER A 179 -1.69 -24.71 0.15
N VAL A 180 -0.59 -24.12 0.63
CA VAL A 180 0.75 -24.70 0.57
C VAL A 180 1.40 -24.48 1.93
N ALA A 181 1.89 -25.56 2.52
CA ALA A 181 2.65 -25.45 3.76
C ALA A 181 3.95 -24.68 3.49
N VAL A 182 4.31 -23.77 4.40
CA VAL A 182 5.56 -23.00 4.32
C VAL A 182 6.79 -23.91 4.31
N GLU A 183 6.68 -25.09 4.93
CA GLU A 183 7.73 -26.11 4.93
C GLU A 183 7.91 -26.77 3.56
N ASP A 184 6.84 -26.95 2.78
CA ASP A 184 6.94 -27.50 1.42
C ASP A 184 7.53 -26.46 0.46
N LEU A 185 7.17 -25.18 0.64
CA LEU A 185 7.79 -24.08 -0.12
C LEU A 185 9.30 -24.04 0.08
N ARG A 186 9.80 -24.24 1.31
CA ARG A 186 11.25 -24.29 1.58
C ARG A 186 11.98 -25.33 0.74
N ARG A 187 11.34 -26.47 0.47
CA ARG A 187 11.95 -27.59 -0.25
C ARG A 187 11.95 -27.39 -1.76
N HIS A 188 11.18 -26.43 -2.26
CA HIS A 188 11.10 -26.16 -3.69
C HIS A 188 12.42 -25.55 -4.21
N GLU A 189 12.86 -26.00 -5.39
CA GLU A 189 14.18 -25.70 -5.97
C GLU A 189 14.49 -24.21 -6.04
N PHE A 190 13.48 -23.40 -6.37
CA PHE A 190 13.56 -21.95 -6.35
C PHE A 190 14.16 -21.37 -5.05
N TRP A 191 13.79 -21.93 -3.90
CA TRP A 191 14.25 -21.50 -2.57
C TRP A 191 15.56 -22.14 -2.15
N GLN A 192 15.92 -23.28 -2.75
CA GLN A 192 17.21 -23.95 -2.53
C GLN A 192 18.32 -23.30 -3.38
N ALA A 193 17.99 -22.76 -4.55
CA ALA A 193 18.94 -22.11 -5.46
C ALA A 193 19.35 -20.68 -5.04
N THR A 194 18.67 -20.11 -4.04
CA THR A 194 18.83 -18.73 -3.57
C THR A 194 19.36 -18.64 -2.13
N ALA A 195 19.71 -19.78 -1.52
CA ALA A 195 20.28 -19.90 -0.17
C ALA A 195 21.81 -19.87 -0.15
#